data_AF-A0A835X7S4-F1
#
_entry.id   AF-A0A835X7S4-F1
#
_cell.length_a   1.000
_cell.length_b   1.000
_cell.length_c   1.000
_cell.angle_alpha   90.00
_cell.angle_beta   90.00
_cell.angle_gamma   90.00
#
_symmetry.space_group_name_H-M   'P 1'
#
loop_
_entity.id
_entity.type
_entity.pdbx_description
1 polymer ?
#
loop_
_entity_poly.entity_id
_entity_poly.type
_entity_poly.pdbx_seq_one_letter_code
_entity_poly.pdbx_strand_id
1 'polypeptide(L)'
;MDESEYNSQIEKLASLMVDDKLSPDEQDPNKLKKYHDYAKINFKINEETALQLVYEALLYLKLKNSDSLDPLQEGDKFGAGFS
;
A
#
# COMPACT_ATOMS: atom_id res chain seq x y z
N MET A 1 1.90 20.68 0.85
CA MET A 1 2.47 19.70 -0.10
C MET A 1 1.66 19.80 -1.36
N ASP A 2 2.31 19.90 -2.51
CA ASP A 2 1.59 19.76 -3.78
C ASP A 2 1.35 18.28 -4.10
N GLU A 3 0.44 18.02 -5.04
CA GLU A 3 0.03 16.67 -5.41
C GLU A 3 1.18 15.84 -6.00
N SER A 4 2.11 16.48 -6.72
CA SER A 4 3.23 15.79 -7.34
C SER A 4 4.26 15.30 -6.31
N GLU A 5 4.54 16.13 -5.30
CA GLU A 5 5.38 15.77 -4.17
C GLU A 5 4.73 14.65 -3.35
N TYR A 6 3.42 14.75 -3.11
CA TYR A 6 2.64 13.74 -2.39
C TYR A 6 2.71 12.37 -3.10
N ASN A 7 2.47 12.33 -4.41
CA ASN A 7 2.54 11.11 -5.20
C ASN A 7 3.96 10.51 -5.21
N SER A 8 5.00 11.35 -5.31
CA SER A 8 6.39 10.89 -5.24
C SER A 8 6.72 10.25 -3.88
N GLN A 9 6.15 10.75 -2.78
CA GLN A 9 6.34 10.17 -1.45
C GLN A 9 5.66 8.81 -1.30
N ILE A 10 4.47 8.62 -1.88
CA ILE A 10 3.79 7.32 -1.96
C ILE A 10 4.69 6.31 -2.67
N GLU A 11 5.21 6.64 -3.86
CA GLU A 11 6.04 5.73 -4.65
C GLU A 11 7.33 5.33 -3.92
N LYS A 12 7.97 6.27 -3.22
CA LYS A 12 9.16 6.00 -2.39
C LYS A 12 8.86 5.04 -1.26
N LEU A 13 7.75 5.25 -0.54
CA LEU A 13 7.30 4.35 0.53
C LEU A 13 6.97 2.97 -0.01
N ALA A 14 6.22 2.90 -1.10
CA ALA A 14 5.85 1.66 -1.76
C ALA A 14 7.09 0.86 -2.22
N SER A 15 8.10 1.54 -2.77
CA SER A 15 9.36 0.91 -3.17
C SER A 15 10.10 0.32 -1.96
N LEU A 16 10.18 1.07 -0.86
CA LEU A 16 10.77 0.59 0.39
C LEU A 16 10.04 -0.65 0.95
N MET A 17 8.71 -0.63 0.92
CA MET A 17 7.89 -1.78 1.34
C MET A 17 8.13 -3.03 0.49
N VAL A 18 8.31 -2.87 -0.83
CA VAL A 18 8.63 -3.97 -1.74
C VAL A 18 10.02 -4.53 -1.47
N ASP A 19 11.02 -3.66 -1.26
CA ASP A 19 12.39 -4.07 -0.92
C ASP A 19 12.43 -4.86 0.40
N ASP A 20 11.62 -4.43 1.37
CA ASP A 20 11.43 -5.12 2.66
C ASP A 20 10.54 -6.38 2.56
N LYS A 21 10.00 -6.69 1.38
CA LYS A 21 9.07 -7.80 1.12
C LYS A 21 7.81 -7.76 2.00
N LEU A 22 7.31 -6.56 2.28
CA LEU A 22 6.06 -6.36 2.99
C LEU A 22 4.88 -6.83 2.12
N SER A 23 3.94 -7.55 2.71
CA SER A 23 2.68 -7.87 2.04
C SER A 23 1.88 -6.58 1.80
N PRO A 24 1.30 -6.36 0.61
CA PRO A 24 0.33 -5.29 0.39
C PRO A 24 -0.90 -5.38 1.32
N ASP A 25 -1.21 -6.59 1.82
CA ASP A 25 -2.28 -6.84 2.79
C ASP A 25 -1.82 -6.75 4.26
N GLU A 26 -0.63 -6.23 4.53
CA GLU A 26 -0.13 -6.07 5.89
C GLU A 26 -1.03 -5.12 6.70
N GLN A 27 -1.34 -5.50 7.93
CA GLN A 27 -2.19 -4.74 8.87
C GLN A 27 -1.58 -4.67 10.27
N ASP A 28 -0.46 -5.36 10.54
CA ASP A 28 0.18 -5.32 11.85
C ASP A 28 0.79 -3.93 12.11
N PRO A 29 0.28 -3.18 13.10
CA PRO A 29 0.75 -1.84 13.39
C PRO A 29 2.24 -1.81 13.78
N ASN A 30 2.78 -2.90 14.35
CA ASN A 30 4.20 -2.96 14.72
C ASN A 30 5.10 -2.99 13.48
N LYS A 31 4.68 -3.69 12.42
CA LYS A 31 5.40 -3.72 11.15
C LYS A 31 5.25 -2.40 10.38
N LEU A 32 4.06 -1.80 10.44
CA LEU A 32 3.77 -0.53 9.77
C LEU A 32 4.49 0.67 10.42
N LYS A 33 4.78 0.58 11.73
CA LYS A 33 5.47 1.64 12.49
C LYS A 33 6.80 2.06 11.87
N LYS A 34 7.58 1.13 11.30
CA LYS A 34 8.84 1.44 10.61
C LYS A 34 8.64 2.49 9.50
N TYR A 35 7.60 2.30 8.68
CA TYR A 35 7.31 3.15 7.53
C TYR A 35 6.71 4.49 7.95
N HIS A 36 5.91 4.48 9.02
CA HIS A 36 5.38 5.70 9.65
C HIS A 36 6.51 6.58 10.19
N ASP A 37 7.42 6.00 10.97
CA ASP A 37 8.58 6.69 11.52
C ASP A 37 9.49 7.20 10.38
N TYR A 38 9.71 6.39 9.35
CA TYR A 38 10.45 6.80 8.15
C TYR A 38 9.81 8.01 7.46
N ALA A 39 8.49 8.01 7.28
CA ALA A 39 7.77 9.10 6.63
C ALA A 39 7.85 10.40 7.45
N LYS A 40 7.66 10.33 8.77
CA LYS A 40 7.78 11.49 9.67
C LYS A 40 9.18 12.12 9.57
N ILE A 41 10.23 11.31 9.61
CA ILE A 41 11.61 11.80 9.63
C ILE A 41 12.03 12.34 8.26
N ASN A 42 11.77 11.59 7.18
CA ASN A 42 12.31 11.90 5.86
C ASN A 42 11.47 12.93 5.09
N PHE A 43 10.15 12.95 5.30
CA PHE A 43 9.25 13.90 4.64
C PHE A 43 8.88 15.09 5.53
N LYS A 44 9.30 15.09 6.81
CA LYS A 44 9.05 16.17 7.78
C LYS A 44 7.56 16.51 7.93
N ILE A 45 6.73 15.48 7.85
CA ILE A 45 5.27 15.56 7.96
C ILE A 45 4.81 15.17 9.37
N ASN A 46 3.58 15.57 9.70
CA ASN A 46 2.97 15.25 10.99
C ASN A 46 2.56 13.76 11.08
N GLU A 47 2.11 13.35 12.26
CA GLU A 47 1.73 11.97 12.58
C GLU A 47 0.58 11.42 11.73
N GLU A 48 -0.45 12.23 11.52
CA GLU A 48 -1.65 11.86 10.78
C GLU A 48 -1.34 11.71 9.29
N THR A 49 -0.64 12.67 8.70
CA THR A 49 -0.23 12.63 7.29
C THR A 49 0.73 11.47 7.02
N ALA A 50 1.64 11.17 7.95
CA ALA A 50 2.53 10.00 7.83
C ALA A 50 1.74 8.69 7.83
N LEU A 51 0.71 8.57 8.68
CA LEU A 51 -0.14 7.39 8.74
C LEU A 51 -0.93 7.21 7.43
N GLN A 52 -1.49 8.30 6.93
CA GLN A 52 -2.20 8.31 5.65
C GLN A 52 -1.30 7.86 4.50
N LEU A 53 -0.08 8.39 4.40
CA LEU A 53 0.91 8.02 3.38
C LEU A 53 1.27 6.53 3.41
N VAL A 54 1.40 5.93 4.61
CA VAL A 54 1.67 4.49 4.75
C VAL A 54 0.52 3.65 4.18
N TYR A 55 -0.72 3.99 4.52
CA TYR A 55 -1.88 3.25 4.01
C TYR A 55 -2.11 3.45 2.51
N GLU A 56 -1.87 4.65 2.00
CA GLU A 56 -1.97 4.92 0.57
C GLU A 56 -0.85 4.23 -0.22
N ALA A 57 0.36 4.09 0.33
CA ALA A 57 1.41 3.27 -0.28
C ALA A 57 1.02 1.79 -0.37
N LEU A 58 0.39 1.24 0.67
CA LEU A 58 -0.15 -0.13 0.62
C LEU A 58 -1.26 -0.26 -0.45
N LEU A 59 -2.18 0.72 -0.51
CA LEU A 59 -3.23 0.74 -1.51
C LEU A 59 -2.65 0.85 -2.93
N TYR A 60 -1.66 1.70 -3.14
CA TYR A 60 -0.94 1.84 -4.41
C TYR A 60 -0.33 0.50 -4.84
N LEU A 61 0.32 -0.22 -3.91
CA LEU A 61 0.86 -1.56 -4.19
C LEU A 61 -0.23 -2.56 -4.57
N LYS A 62 -1.37 -2.57 -3.87
CA LYS A 62 -2.50 -3.44 -4.22
C LYS A 62 -3.02 -3.15 -5.62
N LEU A 63 -3.24 -1.88 -5.95
CA LEU A 63 -3.76 -1.46 -7.25
C LEU A 63 -2.77 -1.82 -8.38
N LYS A 64 -1.49 -1.52 -8.19
CA LYS A 64 -0.43 -1.84 -9.16
C LYS A 64 -0.27 -3.35 -9.39
N ASN A 65 -0.52 -4.16 -8.37
CA ASN A 65 -0.51 -5.62 -8.49
C ASN A 65 -1.84 -6.20 -9.00
N SER A 66 -2.93 -5.42 -8.99
CA SER A 66 -4.27 -5.88 -9.38
C SER A 66 -4.53 -5.89 -10.90
N ASP A 67 -3.66 -5.27 -11.69
CA ASP A 67 -3.74 -5.28 -13.17
C ASP A 67 -3.64 -6.69 -13.79
N SER A 68 -3.35 -7.73 -12.99
CA SER A 68 -3.30 -9.13 -13.45
C SER A 68 -4.52 -9.99 -13.10
N LEU A 69 -5.53 -9.47 -12.41
CA LEU A 69 -6.75 -10.22 -12.06
C LEU A 69 -7.91 -9.71 -12.89
N ASP A 70 -8.05 -10.23 -14.12
CA ASP A 70 -9.27 -10.07 -14.91
C ASP A 70 -10.44 -10.74 -14.15
N PRO A 71 -11.41 -9.98 -13.62
CA PRO A 71 -12.53 -10.54 -12.87
C PRO A 71 -13.39 -11.50 -13.71
N LEU A 72 -13.30 -11.42 -15.05
CA LEU A 72 -13.97 -12.33 -15.97
C LEU A 72 -13.33 -13.72 -15.99
N GLN A 73 -12.05 -13.86 -15.64
CA GLN A 73 -11.39 -15.18 -15.58
C GLN A 73 -11.77 -15.99 -14.34
N GLU A 74 -12.30 -15.34 -13.29
CA GLU A 74 -12.70 -15.98 -12.04
C GLU A 74 -14.20 -16.33 -12.00
N GLY A 75 -14.94 -16.10 -13.09
CA GLY A 75 -16.37 -16.39 -13.21
C GLY A 75 -16.75 -17.85 -12.92
N ASP A 76 -15.84 -18.80 -13.23
CA ASP A 76 -16.07 -20.22 -12.98
C ASP A 76 -15.96 -20.60 -11.48
N LYS A 77 -15.32 -19.78 -10.63
CA LYS A 77 -15.14 -20.09 -9.21
C LYS A 77 -16.32 -19.65 -8.33
N PHE A 78 -17.24 -18.84 -8.86
CA PHE A 78 -18.45 -18.42 -8.14
C PHE A 78 -19.60 -19.45 -8.19
N GLY A 79 -19.53 -20.47 -9.06
CA GLY A 79 -20.64 -21.40 -9.31
C GLY A 79 -20.64 -22.72 -8.51
N ALA A 80 -19.55 -23.12 -7.87
CA ALA A 80 -19.37 -24.48 -7.34
C ALA A 80 -19.60 -24.64 -5.82
N GLY A 81 -20.17 -23.65 -5.14
CA GLY A 81 -20.21 -23.57 -3.67
C GLY A 81 -21.57 -23.70 -2.98
N PHE A 82 -22.66 -23.94 -3.71
CA PHE A 82 -23.98 -24.19 -3.10
C PHE A 82 -24.26 -25.70 -3.07
N SER A 83 -23.95 -26.37 -1.96
CA SER A 83 -24.46 -27.70 -1.61
C SER A 83 -24.69 -27.79 -0.11
#